data_AF-A0A1B9LJ49-F1
#
_entry.id   AF-A0A1B9LJ49-F1
#
_cell.length_a   1.000
_cell.length_b   1.000
_cell.length_c   1.000
_cell.angle_alpha   90.00
_cell.angle_beta   90.00
_cell.angle_gamma   90.00
#
_symmetry.space_group_name_H-M   'P 1'
#
loop_
_entity.id
_entity.type
_entity.pdbx_description
1 polymer ?
#
loop_
_entity_poly.entity_id
_entity_poly.type
_entity_poly.pdbx_seq_one_letter_code
_entity_poly.pdbx_strand_id
1 'polypeptide(L)'
;MNYLSINKILPLCIGWAMITLTTLWLSIIFSLSITFLIISLFLIASSMGIASTLFIGLMFNFTRQTKRASDYGLQASLFVIARILIPIIAGVMLDLGGYQLMLGCLSLIMLGLFIFSVLTCQQQISK
;
A
#
# COMPACT_ATOMS: atom_id res chain seq x y z
N MET A 1 -1.89 -22.69 6.32
CA MET A 1 -1.93 -21.46 7.14
C MET A 1 -3.31 -20.84 6.97
N ASN A 2 -4.09 -20.72 8.05
CA ASN A 2 -5.52 -20.39 8.00
C ASN A 2 -5.77 -19.08 7.24
N TYR A 3 -6.70 -19.11 6.28
CA TYR A 3 -7.22 -17.95 5.53
C TYR A 3 -7.69 -16.81 6.46
N LEU A 4 -8.11 -17.15 7.68
CA LEU A 4 -8.46 -16.21 8.75
C LEU A 4 -7.31 -15.26 9.15
N SER A 5 -6.06 -15.71 9.12
CA SER A 5 -4.91 -14.89 9.52
C SER A 5 -4.59 -13.83 8.45
N ILE A 6 -4.68 -14.20 7.17
CA ILE A 6 -4.42 -13.30 6.05
C ILE A 6 -5.42 -12.12 6.02
N ASN A 7 -6.70 -12.39 6.26
CA ASN A 7 -7.74 -11.35 6.29
C ASN A 7 -7.56 -10.34 7.43
N LYS A 8 -6.86 -10.71 8.52
CA LYS A 8 -6.53 -9.79 9.62
C LYS A 8 -5.26 -8.97 9.37
N ILE A 9 -4.27 -9.55 8.67
CA ILE A 9 -2.99 -8.86 8.41
C ILE A 9 -3.14 -7.82 7.29
N LEU A 10 -4.03 -8.05 6.31
CA LEU A 10 -4.29 -7.13 5.21
C LEU A 10 -4.72 -5.71 5.66
N PRO A 11 -5.78 -5.55 6.49
CA PRO A 11 -6.18 -4.22 6.97
C PRO A 11 -5.13 -3.59 7.88
N LEU A 12 -4.35 -4.39 8.61
CA LEU A 12 -3.26 -3.88 9.45
C LEU A 12 -2.13 -3.28 8.61
N CYS A 13 -1.78 -3.93 7.49
CA CYS A 13 -0.77 -3.43 6.55
C CYS A 13 -1.23 -2.13 5.88
N ILE A 14 -2.51 -2.06 5.46
CA ILE A 14 -3.08 -0.85 4.85
C ILE A 14 -3.19 0.28 5.88
N GLY A 15 -3.58 -0.03 7.12
CA GLY A 15 -3.62 0.93 8.21
C GLY A 15 -2.24 1.50 8.53
N TRP A 16 -1.18 0.67 8.48
CA TRP A 16 0.19 1.15 8.64
C TRP A 16 0.57 2.10 7.51
N ALA A 17 0.31 1.74 6.25
CA ALA A 17 0.56 2.59 5.09
C ALA A 17 -0.18 3.93 5.16
N MET A 18 -1.44 3.93 5.61
CA MET A 18 -2.23 5.14 5.86
C MET A 18 -1.54 6.08 6.83
N ILE A 19 -1.09 5.59 7.98
CA ILE A 19 -0.38 6.39 8.99
C ILE A 19 0.88 7.00 8.39
N THR A 20 1.65 6.24 7.60
CA THR A 20 2.88 6.77 6.98
C THR A 20 2.60 7.92 6.01
N LEU A 21 1.55 7.81 5.19
CA LEU A 21 1.18 8.81 4.20
C LEU A 21 0.60 10.08 4.85
N THR A 22 -0.23 9.94 5.88
CA THR A 22 -0.75 11.10 6.60
C THR A 22 0.35 11.85 7.36
N THR A 23 1.30 11.11 7.94
CA THR A 23 2.47 11.71 8.62
C THR A 23 3.34 12.50 7.64
N LEU A 24 3.63 11.94 6.46
CA LEU A 24 4.37 12.62 5.41
C LEU A 24 3.61 13.87 4.90
N TRP A 25 2.30 13.75 4.66
CA TRP A 25 1.46 14.87 4.22
C TRP A 25 1.44 16.02 5.22
N LEU A 26 1.31 15.70 6.51
CA LEU A 26 1.40 16.70 7.59
C LEU A 26 2.78 17.36 7.64
N SER A 27 3.85 16.56 7.52
CA SER A 27 5.23 17.06 7.52
C SER A 27 5.47 18.09 6.41
N ILE A 28 4.86 17.89 5.24
CA ILE A 28 4.99 18.79 4.09
C ILE A 28 4.13 20.05 4.25
N ILE A 29 2.89 19.91 4.75
CA ILE A 29 2.00 21.08 4.99
C ILE A 29 2.60 22.03 6.02
N PHE A 30 3.17 21.49 7.11
CA PHE A 30 3.74 22.31 8.18
C PHE A 30 5.19 22.74 7.94
N SER A 31 5.78 22.43 6.77
CA SER A 31 7.20 22.71 6.45
C SER A 31 8.14 22.26 7.57
N LEU A 32 7.89 21.06 8.09
CA LEU A 32 8.56 20.54 9.28
C LEU A 32 10.04 20.21 9.00
N SER A 33 10.88 20.28 10.04
CA SER A 33 12.33 20.05 9.94
C SER A 33 12.71 18.73 9.25
N ILE A 34 13.91 18.69 8.65
CA ILE A 34 14.47 17.53 7.92
C ILE A 34 14.34 16.22 8.70
N THR A 35 14.39 16.27 10.04
CA THR A 35 14.25 15.11 10.92
C THR A 35 12.91 14.40 10.77
N PHE A 36 11.80 15.14 10.60
CA PHE A 36 10.48 14.55 10.40
C PHE A 36 10.32 13.93 9.01
N LEU A 37 10.99 14.48 8.00
CA LEU A 37 11.07 13.86 6.67
C LEU A 37 11.83 12.53 6.72
N ILE A 38 12.95 12.47 7.45
CA ILE A 38 13.73 11.22 7.62
C ILE A 38 12.88 10.16 8.33
N ILE A 39 12.18 10.52 9.41
CA ILE A 39 11.29 9.60 10.13
C ILE A 39 10.19 9.08 9.20
N SER A 40 9.57 9.97 8.43
CA SER A 40 8.55 9.59 7.45
C SER A 40 9.10 8.63 6.39
N LEU A 41 10.34 8.84 5.92
CA LEU A 41 11.02 7.97 4.97
C LEU A 41 11.21 6.55 5.54
N PHE A 42 11.66 6.44 6.79
CA PHE A 42 11.80 5.15 7.49
C PHE A 42 10.46 4.44 7.64
N LEU A 43 9.40 5.18 8.00
CA LEU A 43 8.05 4.65 8.09
C LEU A 43 7.59 4.08 6.74
N ILE A 44 7.76 4.83 5.65
CA ILE A 44 7.39 4.40 4.30
C ILE A 44 8.18 3.15 3.90
N ALA A 45 9.50 3.11 4.16
CA ALA A 45 10.34 1.95 3.86
C ALA A 45 9.88 0.69 4.60
N SER A 46 9.55 0.84 5.89
CA SER A 46 9.00 -0.25 6.71
C SER A 46 7.66 -0.75 6.17
N SER A 47 6.73 0.17 5.85
CA SER A 47 5.43 -0.17 5.28
C SER A 47 5.57 -0.95 3.97
N MET A 48 6.47 -0.52 3.07
CA MET A 48 6.71 -1.17 1.79
C MET A 48 7.31 -2.57 1.95
N GLY A 49 8.19 -2.76 2.94
CA GLY A 49 8.77 -4.06 3.28
C GLY A 49 7.72 -5.07 3.77
N ILE A 50 6.80 -4.62 4.64
CA ILE A 50 5.70 -5.44 5.16
C ILE A 50 4.77 -5.85 4.00
N ALA A 51 4.36 -4.90 3.17
CA ALA A 51 3.48 -5.17 2.03
C ALA A 51 4.09 -6.19 1.06
N SER A 52 5.37 -6.05 0.72
CA SER A 52 6.05 -6.95 -0.22
C SER A 52 6.19 -8.37 0.33
N THR A 53 6.52 -8.50 1.62
CA THR A 53 6.60 -9.81 2.29
C THR A 53 5.22 -10.48 2.34
N LEU A 54 4.15 -9.71 2.57
CA LEU A 54 2.78 -10.20 2.58
C LEU A 54 2.35 -10.70 1.19
N PHE A 55 2.69 -9.98 0.13
CA PHE A 55 2.45 -10.42 -1.25
C PHE A 55 3.19 -11.70 -1.61
N ILE A 56 4.44 -11.85 -1.17
CA ILE A 56 5.22 -13.09 -1.36
C ILE A 56 4.61 -14.24 -0.53
N GLY A 57 4.20 -13.98 0.71
CA GLY A 57 3.55 -14.97 1.57
C GLY A 57 2.19 -15.44 1.04
N LEU A 58 1.39 -14.53 0.48
CA LEU A 58 0.15 -14.85 -0.23
C LEU A 58 0.43 -15.74 -1.44
N MET A 59 1.45 -15.40 -2.22
CA MET A 59 1.86 -16.17 -3.39
C MET A 59 2.20 -17.61 -2.99
N PHE A 60 3.05 -17.83 -1.98
CA PHE A 60 3.37 -19.18 -1.49
C PHE A 60 2.14 -19.97 -1.03
N ASN A 61 1.14 -19.32 -0.44
CA ASN A 61 -0.05 -19.99 0.11
C ASN A 61 -1.10 -20.33 -0.97
N PHE A 62 -1.20 -19.54 -2.06
CA PHE A 62 -2.17 -19.78 -3.14
C PHE A 62 -1.63 -20.65 -4.29
N THR A 63 -0.34 -20.95 -4.31
CA THR A 63 0.25 -21.61 -5.48
C THR A 63 0.08 -23.14 -5.45
N ARG A 64 -0.89 -23.66 -6.24
CA ARG A 64 -0.89 -25.06 -6.69
C ARG A 64 0.29 -25.30 -7.65
N GLN A 65 1.00 -26.42 -7.48
CA GLN A 65 2.34 -26.65 -8.02
C GLN A 65 2.52 -26.50 -9.54
N THR A 66 1.46 -26.53 -10.36
CA THR A 66 1.57 -26.63 -11.83
C THR A 66 1.42 -25.30 -12.60
N LYS A 67 1.03 -24.18 -11.97
CA LYS A 67 0.88 -22.86 -12.64
C LYS A 67 1.78 -21.74 -12.09
N ARG A 68 2.73 -22.07 -11.21
CA ARG A 68 3.53 -21.10 -10.44
C ARG A 68 4.23 -20.03 -11.29
N ALA A 69 4.78 -20.43 -12.45
CA ALA A 69 5.57 -19.53 -13.29
C ALA A 69 4.72 -18.44 -13.95
N SER A 70 3.50 -18.77 -14.39
CA SER A 70 2.59 -17.80 -15.01
C SER A 70 2.06 -16.80 -13.98
N ASP A 71 1.73 -17.28 -12.77
CA ASP A 71 1.21 -16.42 -11.70
C ASP A 71 2.31 -15.48 -11.17
N TYR A 72 3.55 -15.96 -11.03
CA TYR A 72 4.71 -15.11 -10.69
C TYR A 72 4.99 -14.07 -11.77
N GLY A 73 4.96 -14.47 -13.05
CA GLY A 73 5.19 -13.58 -14.18
C GLY A 73 4.16 -12.45 -14.24
N LEU A 74 2.89 -12.76 -13.99
CA LEU A 74 1.82 -11.77 -13.95
C LEU A 74 1.95 -10.84 -12.73
N GLN A 75 2.28 -11.37 -11.55
CA GLN A 75 2.52 -10.56 -10.35
C GLN A 75 3.71 -9.61 -10.54
N ALA A 76 4.82 -10.10 -11.07
CA ALA A 76 6.00 -9.29 -11.35
C ALA A 76 5.70 -8.21 -12.39
N SER A 77 4.96 -8.56 -13.46
CA SER A 77 4.56 -7.60 -14.49
C SER A 77 3.65 -6.51 -13.94
N LEU A 78 2.63 -6.87 -13.15
CA LEU A 78 1.75 -5.89 -12.50
C LEU A 78 2.52 -5.00 -11.52
N PHE A 79 3.47 -5.55 -10.77
CA PHE A 79 4.31 -4.76 -9.87
C PHE A 79 5.16 -3.74 -10.63
N VAL A 80 5.80 -4.15 -11.73
CA VAL A 80 6.61 -3.26 -12.59
C VAL A 80 5.72 -2.20 -13.24
N ILE A 81 4.58 -2.58 -13.80
CA ILE A 81 3.62 -1.65 -14.42
C ILE A 81 3.13 -0.63 -13.39
N ALA A 82 2.74 -1.07 -12.19
CA ALA A 82 2.32 -0.19 -11.11
C ALA A 82 3.44 0.78 -10.68
N ARG A 83 4.68 0.29 -10.60
CA ARG A 83 5.86 1.11 -10.26
C ARG A 83 6.22 2.16 -11.32
N ILE A 84 5.78 1.99 -12.56
CA ILE A 84 5.95 3.00 -13.63
C ILE A 84 4.75 3.94 -13.67
N LEU A 85 3.54 3.38 -13.67
CA LEU A 85 2.31 4.13 -13.88
C LEU A 85 1.96 5.04 -12.71
N ILE A 86 2.13 4.57 -11.46
CA ILE A 86 1.75 5.34 -10.27
C ILE A 86 2.60 6.62 -10.13
N PRO A 87 3.95 6.61 -10.27
CA PRO A 87 4.73 7.84 -10.25
C PRO A 87 4.40 8.81 -11.37
N ILE A 88 4.05 8.33 -12.57
CA ILE A 88 3.62 9.20 -13.68
C ILE A 88 2.33 9.92 -13.31
N ILE A 89 1.32 9.18 -12.82
CA ILE A 89 0.05 9.78 -12.38
C ILE A 89 0.28 10.75 -11.23
N ALA A 90 1.14 10.40 -10.27
CA ALA A 90 1.50 11.26 -9.15
C ALA A 90 2.20 12.54 -9.62
N GLY A 91 3.12 12.44 -10.58
CA GLY A 91 3.79 13.58 -11.20
C GLY A 91 2.81 14.51 -11.91
N VAL A 92 1.88 13.96 -12.70
CA VAL A 92 0.82 14.76 -13.35
C VAL A 92 -0.05 15.48 -12.31
N MET A 93 -0.42 14.82 -11.21
CA MET A 93 -1.15 15.48 -10.12
C MET A 93 -0.33 16.53 -9.39
N LEU A 94 0.98 16.31 -9.24
CA LEU A 94 1.91 17.27 -8.66
C LEU A 94 1.99 18.54 -9.53
N ASP A 95 2.05 18.37 -10.85
CA ASP A 95 2.12 19.49 -11.80
C ASP A 95 0.82 20.30 -11.83
N LEU A 96 -0.34 19.65 -11.64
CA LEU A 96 -1.65 20.31 -11.67
C LEU A 96 -2.07 20.96 -10.34
N GLY A 97 -1.66 20.43 -9.20
CA GLY A 97 -2.17 20.86 -7.88
C GLY A 97 -1.13 20.86 -6.75
N GLY A 98 0.13 20.70 -7.08
CA GLY A 98 1.24 20.69 -6.13
C GLY A 98 1.22 19.48 -5.18
N TYR A 99 2.11 19.53 -4.18
CA TYR A 99 2.29 18.44 -3.21
C TYR A 99 1.02 18.13 -2.40
N GLN A 100 0.20 19.14 -2.11
CA GLN A 100 -1.03 18.97 -1.34
C GLN A 100 -2.05 18.11 -2.08
N LEU A 101 -2.26 18.35 -3.39
CA LEU A 101 -3.24 17.59 -4.17
C LEU A 101 -2.76 16.15 -4.41
N MET A 102 -1.48 15.96 -4.74
CA MET A 102 -0.89 14.64 -4.94
C MET A 102 -1.02 13.75 -3.68
N LEU A 103 -0.61 14.27 -2.52
CA LEU A 103 -0.66 13.52 -1.25
C LEU A 103 -2.09 13.38 -0.71
N GLY A 104 -2.92 14.41 -0.88
CA GLY A 104 -4.35 14.36 -0.55
C GLY A 104 -5.06 13.25 -1.33
N CYS A 105 -4.84 13.16 -2.64
CA CYS A 105 -5.42 12.12 -3.47
C CYS A 105 -4.92 10.72 -3.09
N LEU A 106 -3.60 10.55 -2.87
CA LEU A 106 -3.02 9.29 -2.42
C LEU A 106 -3.60 8.83 -1.08
N SER A 107 -3.74 9.76 -0.12
CA SER A 107 -4.31 9.44 1.19
C SER A 107 -5.79 9.05 1.11
N LEU A 108 -6.59 9.72 0.27
CA LEU A 108 -7.99 9.36 0.03
C LEU A 108 -8.14 7.96 -0.59
N ILE A 109 -7.30 7.64 -1.58
CA ILE A 109 -7.28 6.30 -2.18
C ILE A 109 -6.95 5.25 -1.13
N MET A 110 -5.94 5.49 -0.29
CA MET A 110 -5.57 4.57 0.79
C MET A 110 -6.67 4.44 1.86
N LEU A 111 -7.40 5.51 2.15
CA LEU A 111 -8.59 5.49 3.02
C LEU A 111 -9.68 4.60 2.43
N GLY A 112 -9.97 4.76 1.13
CA GLY A 112 -10.92 3.91 0.41
C GLY A 112 -10.51 2.43 0.46
N LEU A 113 -9.24 2.12 0.24
CA LEU A 113 -8.70 0.77 0.34
C LEU A 113 -8.78 0.21 1.75
N PHE A 114 -8.52 1.02 2.77
CA PHE A 114 -8.65 0.62 4.17
C PHE A 114 -10.09 0.25 4.51
N ILE A 115 -11.05 1.12 4.16
CA ILE A 115 -12.48 0.88 4.36
C ILE A 115 -12.91 -0.38 3.62
N PHE A 116 -12.55 -0.52 2.34
CA PHE A 116 -12.86 -1.70 1.54
C PHE A 116 -12.30 -2.98 2.16
N SER A 117 -11.05 -2.94 2.65
CA SER A 117 -10.42 -4.09 3.31
C SER A 117 -11.10 -4.45 4.63
N VAL A 118 -11.53 -3.47 5.42
CA VAL A 118 -12.26 -3.71 6.68
C VAL A 118 -13.65 -4.30 6.40
N LEU A 119 -14.38 -3.76 5.42
CA LEU A 119 -15.69 -4.27 5.00
C LEU A 119 -15.58 -5.72 4.49
N THR A 120 -14.56 -6.02 3.69
CA THR A 120 -14.31 -7.38 3.19
C THR A 120 -13.96 -8.34 4.33
N CYS A 121 -13.20 -7.88 5.33
CA CYS A 121 -12.89 -8.66 6.52
C CYS A 121 -14.15 -8.96 7.36
N GLN A 122 -15.06 -8.00 7.50
CA GLN A 122 -16.33 -8.21 8.20
C GLN A 122 -17.25 -9.20 7.46
N GLN A 123 -17.34 -9.13 6.13
CA GLN A 123 -18.15 -10.08 5.35
C GLN A 123 -17.69 -11.53 5.48
N GLN A 124 -16.38 -11.77 5.68
CA GLN A 124 -15.83 -13.12 5.88
C GLN A 124 -16.07 -13.69 7.28
N ILE A 125 -16.32 -12.86 8.30
CA ILE A 125 -16.59 -13.31 9.68
C ILE A 125 -18.07 -13.67 9.87
N SER A 126 -18.96 -13.14 9.02
CA SER A 126 -20.40 -13.38 9.07
C SER A 126 -20.86 -14.65 8.30
N LYS A 127 -19.94 -15.39 7.66
CA LYS A 127 -20.19 -16.67 6.99
C LYS A 127 -19.49 -17.80 7.73
#